data_AF-W4VMK8-F1
#
_entry.id   AF-W4VMK8-F1
#
_cell.length_a   1.000
_cell.length_b   1.000
_cell.length_c   1.000
_cell.angle_alpha   90.00
_cell.angle_beta   90.00
_cell.angle_gamma   90.00
#
_symmetry.space_group_name_H-M   'P 1'
#
loop_
_entity.id
_entity.type
_entity.pdbx_description
1 polymer ?
#
loop_
_entity_poly.entity_id
_entity_poly.type
_entity_poly.pdbx_seq_one_letter_code
_entity_poly.pdbx_strand_id
1 'polypeptide(L)' 'MITFVGINRPGYTLKSPYPVEEVQMPLMDISSTMIRERLKEGKTIRYLTPPAVIDIINKYKLYS' A
#
# COMPACT_ATOMS: atom_id res chain seq x y z
N MET A 1 -26.33 4.93 -7.70
CA MET A 1 -26.03 4.94 -6.26
C MET A 1 -24.52 4.77 -6.09
N ILE A 2 -23.89 5.49 -5.18
CA ILE A 2 -22.44 5.44 -4.92
C ILE A 2 -22.26 5.19 -3.42
N THR A 3 -21.34 4.29 -3.06
CA THR A 3 -21.03 3.94 -1.66
C THR A 3 -19.53 4.10 -1.44
N PHE A 4 -19.15 4.76 -0.35
CA PHE A 4 -17.76 4.87 0.07
C PHE A 4 -17.44 3.76 1.07
N VAL A 5 -16.28 3.12 0.91
CA VAL A 5 -15.78 2.09 1.83
C VAL A 5 -14.47 2.55 2.45
N GLY A 6 -14.42 2.57 3.78
CA GLY A 6 -13.25 2.89 4.58
C GLY A 6 -12.60 1.63 5.12
N ILE A 7 -11.29 1.51 4.94
CA ILE A 7 -10.49 0.42 5.53
C ILE A 7 -9.69 1.02 6.68
N ASN A 8 -9.91 0.51 7.89
CA ASN A 8 -9.22 1.02 9.07
C ASN A 8 -7.82 0.42 9.22
N ARG A 9 -6.86 1.29 9.52
CA ARG A 9 -5.55 0.91 10.06
C ARG A 9 -5.63 0.96 11.60
N PRO A 10 -5.23 -0.09 12.33
CA PRO A 10 -5.05 -0.06 13.78
C PRO A 10 -4.36 1.23 14.24
N GLY A 11 -4.96 1.89 15.24
CA GLY A 11 -4.53 3.21 15.72
C GLY A 11 -5.27 4.40 15.08
N TYR A 12 -6.07 4.19 14.05
CA TYR A 12 -6.92 5.21 13.44
C TYR A 12 -8.40 4.87 13.64
N THR A 13 -9.20 5.86 14.04
CA THR A 13 -10.66 5.74 14.15
C THR A 13 -11.30 6.48 12.97
N LEU A 14 -12.15 5.79 12.21
CA LEU A 14 -12.93 6.43 11.16
C LEU A 14 -13.99 7.34 11.79
N LYS A 15 -13.75 8.65 11.73
CA LYS A 15 -14.74 9.68 12.06
C LYS A 15 -14.96 10.53 10.82
N SER A 16 -16.11 10.36 10.17
CA SER A 16 -16.47 11.08 8.95
C SER A 16 -17.89 11.64 9.10
N PRO A 17 -18.15 12.89 8.68
CA PRO A 17 -19.51 13.41 8.57
C PRO A 17 -20.26 12.83 7.34
N TYR A 18 -19.59 12.02 6.51
CA TYR A 18 -20.15 11.40 5.31
C TYR A 18 -20.47 9.91 5.55
N PRO A 19 -21.44 9.34 4.81
CA PRO A 19 -21.74 7.92 4.88
C PRO A 19 -20.60 7.08 4.29
N VAL A 20 -19.88 6.37 5.16
CA VAL A 20 -18.76 5.48 4.80
C VAL A 20 -18.97 4.14 5.50
N GLU A 21 -18.96 3.05 4.73
CA GLU A 21 -19.01 1.69 5.28
C GLU A 21 -17.62 1.25 5.71
N GLU A 22 -17.50 0.70 6.91
CA GLU A 22 -16.22 0.23 7.43
C GLU A 22 -16.03 -1.27 7.16
N VAL A 23 -14.86 -1.63 6.63
CA VAL A 23 -14.49 -3.04 6.41
C VAL A 23 -13.21 -3.37 7.17
N GLN A 24 -13.24 -4.48 7.90
CA GLN A 24 -12.07 -5.00 8.60
C GLN A 24 -11.11 -5.67 7.62
N MET A 25 -9.84 -5.30 7.69
CA MET A 25 -8.76 -5.90 6.90
C MET A 25 -7.54 -6.17 7.81
N PRO A 26 -6.76 -7.23 7.55
CA PRO A 26 -5.50 -7.44 8.26
C PRO A 26 -4.57 -6.23 8.10
N LEU A 27 -3.83 -5.91 9.16
CA LEU A 27 -2.82 -4.85 9.10
C LEU A 27 -1.75 -5.25 8.07
N MET A 28 -1.57 -4.42 7.05
CA MET A 28 -0.40 -4.46 6.19
C MET A 28 0.36 -3.16 6.37
N ASP A 29 1.48 -3.21 7.09
CA ASP A 29 2.40 -2.08 7.21
C ASP A 29 3.29 -1.98 5.97
N ILE A 30 2.63 -1.87 4.81
CA ILE A 30 3.25 -1.74 3.51
C ILE A 30 2.74 -0.46 2.87
N SER A 31 3.66 0.34 2.34
CA SER A 31 3.34 1.55 1.60
C SER A 31 4.26 1.70 0.40
N SER A 32 3.79 2.40 -0.63
CA SER A 32 4.61 2.69 -1.81
C SER A 32 5.83 3.54 -1.47
N THR A 33 5.75 4.42 -0.46
CA THR A 33 6.90 5.19 0.02
C THR A 33 7.98 4.28 0.59
N MET A 34 7.61 3.36 1.50
CA MET A 34 8.53 2.38 2.06
C MET A 34 9.17 1.49 0.98
N ILE A 35 8.40 1.06 -0.03
CA ILE A 35 8.92 0.26 -1.15
C ILE A 35 9.97 1.05 -1.96
N ARG A 36 9.67 2.30 -2.32
CA ARG A 36 10.61 3.15 -3.09
C ARG A 36 11.88 3.48 -2.30
N GLU A 37 11.77 3.72 -1.00
CA GLU A 37 12.93 3.94 -0.13
C GLU A 37 13.81 2.69 -0.04
N ARG A 38 13.23 1.50 0.17
CA ARG A 38 14.00 0.23 0.14
C ARG A 38 14.75 0.04 -1.18
N LEU A 39 14.11 0.34 -2.32
CA LEU A 39 14.76 0.23 -3.63
C LEU A 39 15.97 1.16 -3.74
N LYS A 40 15.86 2.42 -3.30
CA LYS A 40 16.98 3.38 -3.25
C LYS A 40 18.11 2.92 -2.34
N GLU A 41 17.78 2.23 -1.26
CA GLU A 41 18.75 1.62 -0.32
C GLU A 41 19.33 0.29 -0.82
N GLY A 42 18.96 -0.18 -2.02
CA GLY A 42 19.40 -1.47 -2.55
C GLY A 42 18.84 -2.69 -1.82
N LYS A 43 17.77 -2.51 -1.02
CA LYS A 43 17.12 -3.59 -0.28
C LYS A 43 16.09 -4.32 -1.14
N THR A 44 15.95 -5.62 -0.90
CA THR A 44 14.91 -6.43 -1.56
C THR A 44 13.50 -6.01 -1.12
N ILE A 45 12.59 -6.05 -2.10
CA ILE A 45 11.14 -5.85 -1.93
C ILE A 45 10.33 -7.12 -2.24
N ARG A 46 10.99 -8.29 -2.30
CA ARG A 46 10.33 -9.59 -2.46
C ARG A 46 9.29 -9.78 -1.35
N TYR A 47 8.09 -10.23 -1.73
CA TYR A 47 6.91 -10.39 -0.87
C TYR A 47 6.20 -9.09 -0.44
N LEU A 48 6.76 -7.91 -0.74
CA LEU A 48 6.10 -6.63 -0.45
C LEU A 48 5.21 -6.16 -1.62
N THR A 49 5.39 -6.74 -2.80
CA THR A 49 4.62 -6.44 -4.00
C THR A 49 4.61 -7.66 -4.95
N PRO A 50 3.64 -7.79 -5.87
CA PRO A 50 3.60 -8.91 -6.81
C PRO A 50 4.88 -9.01 -7.67
N PRO A 51 5.33 -10.23 -8.04
CA PRO A 51 6.53 -10.43 -8.85
C PRO A 51 6.54 -9.65 -10.16
N ALA A 52 5.41 -9.59 -10.87
CA ALA A 52 5.29 -8.85 -12.13
C ALA A 52 5.57 -7.33 -11.98
N VAL A 53 5.29 -6.76 -10.81
CA VAL A 53 5.62 -5.35 -10.51
C VAL A 53 7.13 -5.18 -10.31
N ILE A 54 7.78 -6.14 -9.64
CA ILE A 54 9.24 -6.17 -9.48
C ILE A 54 9.92 -6.25 -10.85
N ASP A 55 9.38 -7.07 -11.76
CA ASP A 55 9.90 -7.20 -13.13
C ASP A 55 9.82 -5.87 -13.90
N ILE A 56 8.70 -5.15 -13.79
CA ILE A 56 8.53 -3.82 -14.39
C ILE A 56 9.55 -2.83 -13.82
N ILE A 57 9.69 -2.77 -12.49
CA ILE A 57 10.64 -1.88 -11.82
C ILE A 57 12.06 -2.14 -12.31
N ASN A 58 12.46 -3.40 -12.41
CA ASN A 58 13.80 -3.80 -12.87
C ASN A 58 14.02 -3.53 -14.36
N LYS A 59 13.02 -3.81 -15.19
CA LYS A 59 13.07 -3.62 -16.65
C LYS A 59 13.22 -2.15 -17.02
N TYR A 60 12.49 -1.27 -16.35
CA TYR A 60 12.46 0.16 -16.65
C TYR A 60 13.31 1.02 -15.69
N LYS A 61 14.07 0.40 -14.78
CA LYS A 61 14.93 1.08 -13.79
C LYS A 61 14.18 2.15 -12.99
N LEU A 62 12.97 1.82 -12.56
CA LEU A 62 12.15 2.74 -11.77
C LEU A 62 12.74 2.88 -10.36
N TYR A 63 12.72 4.10 -9.82
CA TYR A 63 13.12 4.40 -8.44
C TYR A 63 14.60 4.10 -8.11
N SER A 64 15.45 4.04 -9.14
CA SER A 64 16.91 4.01 -9.04
C SER A 64 17.51 5.40 -8.87
#